data_AF-A0A1Y5GXM6-F1
#
_entry.id   AF-A0A1Y5GXM6-F1
#
_cell.length_a   1.000
_cell.length_b   1.000
_cell.length_c   1.000
_cell.angle_alpha   90.00
_cell.angle_beta   90.00
_cell.angle_gamma   90.00
#
_symmetry.space_group_name_H-M   'P 1'
#
loop_
_entity.id
_entity.type
_entity.pdbx_description
1 polymer ?
#
loop_
_entity_poly.entity_id
_entity_poly.type
_entity_poly.pdbx_seq_one_letter_code
_entity_poly.pdbx_strand_id
1 'polypeptide(L)'
;MAIYIYLPVPGPQMISLSGMVAKTLGGTVLQATSGIARRTGYGCLSRLHPSDTLFIFTHGAGRADTATIAAKQHGWLPTQRQTFNAETEHWEGGVFKAFTTEQLAEDLRLEGLPLNFMDVRVLACGGGYAGTLSPWVGRFCTKLSRTHVFVEVTGYQGFVHISPGSIRVEDKSGGSNTFHSLEEKALVYRSGFAQLSADRGRSSLVGV
;
A
#
# COMPACT_ATOMS: atom_id res chain seq x y z
N MET A 1 -19.71 -1.37 3.54
CA MET A 1 -18.24 -1.44 3.36
C MET A 1 -17.71 -0.03 3.43
N ALA A 2 -16.90 0.28 4.43
CA ALA A 2 -16.25 1.57 4.56
C ALA A 2 -14.86 1.54 3.93
N ILE A 3 -14.36 2.72 3.53
CA ILE A 3 -13.04 2.90 2.94
C ILE A 3 -12.17 3.68 3.94
N TYR A 4 -10.97 3.17 4.20
CA TYR A 4 -10.01 3.79 5.10
C TYR A 4 -8.69 4.05 4.41
N ILE A 5 -8.09 5.21 4.65
CA ILE A 5 -6.81 5.62 4.09
C ILE A 5 -5.78 5.64 5.22
N TYR A 6 -5.00 4.59 5.35
CA TYR A 6 -3.95 4.48 6.36
C TYR A 6 -2.67 5.18 5.92
N LEU A 7 -2.20 6.07 6.78
CA LEU A 7 -0.93 6.80 6.66
C LEU A 7 0.10 6.22 7.64
N PRO A 8 1.02 5.34 7.17
CA PRO A 8 2.09 4.80 8.00
C PRO A 8 3.13 5.87 8.41
N VAL A 9 3.19 6.98 7.65
CA VAL A 9 4.07 8.12 7.89
C VAL A 9 3.27 9.42 7.69
N PRO A 10 2.69 10.00 8.75
CA PRO A 10 1.85 11.20 8.64
C PRO A 10 2.69 12.48 8.55
N GLY A 11 3.41 12.66 7.44
CA GLY A 11 4.08 13.93 7.13
C GLY A 11 3.11 14.99 6.55
N PRO A 12 3.41 16.31 6.61
CA PRO A 12 2.49 17.36 6.13
C PRO A 12 2.00 17.17 4.69
N GLN A 13 2.91 16.77 3.79
CA GLN A 13 2.55 16.45 2.40
C GLN A 13 1.59 15.26 2.33
N MET A 14 1.88 14.17 3.05
CA MET A 14 1.07 12.95 3.06
C MET A 14 -0.32 13.21 3.66
N ILE A 15 -0.42 14.03 4.71
CA ILE A 15 -1.68 14.45 5.33
C ILE A 15 -2.51 15.28 4.35
N SER A 16 -1.89 16.24 3.65
CA SER A 16 -2.58 17.06 2.65
C SER A 16 -3.10 16.20 1.49
N LEU A 17 -2.25 15.34 0.93
CA LEU A 17 -2.62 14.44 -0.16
C LEU A 17 -3.66 13.40 0.28
N SER A 18 -3.57 12.85 1.48
CA SER A 18 -4.52 11.85 1.97
C SER A 18 -5.93 12.40 2.12
N GLY A 19 -6.08 13.70 2.44
CA GLY A 19 -7.38 14.37 2.43
C GLY A 19 -8.03 14.37 1.04
N MET A 20 -7.23 14.58 -0.02
CA MET A 20 -7.73 14.49 -1.41
C MET A 20 -8.06 13.06 -1.80
N VAL A 21 -7.24 12.08 -1.40
CA VAL A 21 -7.50 10.66 -1.62
C VAL A 21 -8.80 10.24 -0.93
N ALA A 22 -8.95 10.57 0.35
CA ALA A 22 -10.15 10.29 1.14
C ALA A 22 -11.40 10.92 0.53
N LYS A 23 -11.32 12.19 0.08
CA LYS A 23 -12.44 12.86 -0.60
C LYS A 23 -12.81 12.17 -1.92
N THR A 24 -11.81 11.73 -2.69
CA THR A 24 -12.04 11.09 -4.00
C THR A 24 -12.61 9.68 -3.86
N LEU A 25 -12.15 8.92 -2.86
CA LEU A 25 -12.61 7.55 -2.61
C LEU A 25 -13.82 7.46 -1.67
N GLY A 26 -14.25 8.57 -1.05
CA GLY A 26 -15.29 8.55 -0.02
C GLY A 26 -14.86 7.85 1.28
N GLY A 27 -13.58 7.98 1.65
CA GLY A 27 -12.98 7.26 2.78
C GLY A 27 -12.61 8.14 3.99
N THR A 28 -12.12 7.50 5.05
CA THR A 28 -11.64 8.15 6.28
C THR A 28 -10.13 7.98 6.43
N VAL A 29 -9.40 9.06 6.75
CA VAL A 29 -7.95 9.00 6.98
C VAL A 29 -7.66 8.47 8.38
N LEU A 30 -6.81 7.45 8.46
CA LEU A 30 -6.25 6.90 9.71
C LEU A 30 -4.75 7.16 9.72
N GLN A 31 -4.21 7.67 10.82
CA GLN A 31 -2.78 7.95 10.97
C GLN A 31 -2.16 6.96 11.95
N ALA A 32 -0.97 6.46 11.62
CA ALA A 32 -0.20 5.59 12.50
C ALA A 32 -0.08 6.19 13.92
N THR A 33 -0.30 5.36 14.93
CA THR A 33 -0.25 5.77 16.32
C THR A 33 1.17 5.63 16.87
N SER A 34 1.59 6.57 17.70
CA SER A 34 2.86 6.47 18.44
C SER A 34 2.64 5.92 19.86
N GLY A 35 3.62 5.18 20.39
CA GLY A 35 3.68 4.88 21.81
C GLY A 35 2.82 3.70 22.26
N ILE A 36 2.14 3.85 23.42
CA ILE A 36 1.56 2.75 24.19
C ILE A 36 0.36 2.08 23.49
N ALA A 37 -0.50 2.85 22.82
CA ALA A 37 -1.67 2.31 22.11
C ALA A 37 -1.30 1.26 21.05
N ARG A 38 -0.15 1.48 20.38
CA ARG A 38 0.43 0.56 19.40
C ARG A 38 0.99 -0.72 20.03
N ARG A 39 1.43 -0.67 21.29
CA ARG A 39 1.97 -1.84 22.01
C ARG A 39 0.88 -2.76 22.55
N THR A 40 -0.33 -2.25 22.73
CA THR A 40 -1.47 -3.01 23.30
C THR A 40 -2.46 -3.52 22.26
N GLY A 41 -2.18 -3.34 20.95
CA GLY A 41 -3.05 -3.80 19.86
C GLY A 41 -4.31 -2.93 19.64
N TYR A 42 -4.41 -1.78 20.32
CA TYR A 42 -5.48 -0.80 20.17
C TYR A 42 -5.04 0.38 19.31
N GLY A 43 -4.23 0.11 18.28
CA GLY A 43 -3.81 1.13 17.32
C GLY A 43 -4.96 1.62 16.45
N CYS A 44 -4.64 2.46 15.47
CA CYS A 44 -5.65 3.12 14.64
C CYS A 44 -6.47 2.17 13.74
N LEU A 45 -6.01 0.93 13.56
CA LEU A 45 -6.65 -0.09 12.71
C LEU A 45 -7.55 -1.05 13.51
N SER A 46 -7.52 -0.99 14.84
CA SER A 46 -8.23 -1.91 15.75
C SER A 46 -9.76 -1.93 15.62
N ARG A 47 -10.35 -0.94 14.95
CA ARG A 47 -11.82 -0.80 14.77
C ARG A 47 -12.30 -1.10 13.35
N LEU A 48 -11.41 -1.51 12.46
CA LEU A 48 -11.78 -1.89 11.10
C LEU A 48 -12.69 -3.12 11.12
N HIS A 49 -13.73 -3.13 10.30
CA HIS A 49 -14.49 -4.34 10.07
C HIS A 49 -13.77 -5.21 9.03
N PRO A 50 -13.82 -6.56 9.12
CA PRO A 50 -13.13 -7.46 8.18
C PRO A 50 -13.47 -7.25 6.70
N SER A 51 -14.68 -6.73 6.44
CA SER A 51 -15.20 -6.45 5.10
C SER A 51 -14.98 -5.01 4.62
N ASP A 52 -14.23 -4.19 5.36
CA ASP A 52 -13.86 -2.85 4.91
C ASP A 52 -12.66 -2.89 3.95
N THR A 53 -12.43 -1.80 3.22
CA THR A 53 -11.25 -1.65 2.35
C THR A 53 -10.24 -0.71 3.00
N LEU A 54 -9.00 -1.18 3.15
CA LEU A 54 -7.89 -0.39 3.68
C LEU A 54 -6.93 0.00 2.56
N PHE A 55 -6.90 1.28 2.19
CA PHE A 55 -5.85 1.85 1.36
C PHE A 55 -4.66 2.27 2.21
N ILE A 56 -3.51 1.63 2.01
CA ILE A 56 -2.22 2.08 2.56
C ILE A 56 -1.67 3.12 1.60
N PHE A 57 -1.55 4.37 2.06
CA PHE A 57 -1.09 5.48 1.24
C PHE A 57 0.31 5.93 1.63
N THR A 58 1.26 5.75 0.72
CA THR A 58 2.69 6.05 0.91
C THR A 58 3.36 6.27 -0.44
N HIS A 59 4.54 6.90 -0.47
CA HIS A 59 5.32 6.90 -1.70
C HIS A 59 5.86 5.48 -1.98
N GLY A 60 6.05 5.19 -3.26
CA GLY A 60 6.72 3.98 -3.72
C GLY A 60 7.93 4.36 -4.56
N ALA A 61 8.82 3.40 -4.79
CA ALA A 61 10.05 3.64 -5.53
C ALA A 61 9.84 3.95 -7.01
N GLY A 62 8.63 3.72 -7.55
CA GLY A 62 8.32 3.98 -8.96
C GLY A 62 9.07 3.07 -9.95
N ARG A 63 9.67 1.97 -9.46
CA ARG A 63 10.46 1.01 -10.25
C ARG A 63 10.28 -0.42 -9.73
N ALA A 64 10.56 -1.38 -10.60
CA ALA A 64 10.62 -2.80 -10.26
C ALA A 64 11.76 -3.10 -9.26
N ASP A 65 11.73 -4.32 -8.69
CA ASP A 65 12.78 -4.87 -7.82
C ASP A 65 13.10 -4.08 -6.54
N THR A 66 12.33 -3.04 -6.23
CA THR A 66 12.50 -2.30 -4.98
C THR A 66 12.30 -3.20 -3.76
N ALA A 67 13.18 -3.12 -2.76
CA ALA A 67 13.01 -3.84 -1.50
C ALA A 67 11.98 -3.17 -0.57
N THR A 68 11.79 -1.86 -0.73
CA THR A 68 11.01 -1.03 0.19
C THR A 68 9.99 -0.14 -0.53
N ILE A 69 8.96 0.26 0.22
CA ILE A 69 8.18 1.47 -0.07
C ILE A 69 8.51 2.48 1.01
N ALA A 70 8.40 3.77 0.74
CA ALA A 70 8.85 4.77 1.70
C ALA A 70 7.97 6.00 1.68
N ALA A 71 7.90 6.71 2.79
CA ALA A 71 7.32 8.04 2.81
C ALA A 71 8.25 9.01 3.52
N LYS A 72 8.22 10.26 3.05
CA LYS A 72 9.00 11.36 3.61
C LYS A 72 8.51 11.67 5.02
N GLN A 73 9.36 11.48 6.01
CA GLN A 73 9.23 12.00 7.38
C GLN A 73 10.06 13.30 7.47
N HIS A 74 9.49 14.37 8.03
CA HIS A 74 10.25 15.62 8.16
C HIS A 74 11.32 15.47 9.24
N GLY A 75 12.58 15.75 8.89
CA GLY A 75 13.55 16.39 9.78
C GLY A 75 13.58 17.88 9.43
N TRP A 76 13.92 18.75 10.39
CA TRP A 76 13.89 20.22 10.28
C TRP A 76 14.81 20.88 9.22
N LEU A 77 15.41 20.12 8.30
CA LEU A 77 16.42 20.60 7.35
C LEU A 77 15.90 20.64 5.89
N PRO A 78 16.35 21.62 5.07
CA PRO A 78 15.80 21.90 3.76
C PRO A 78 16.22 20.87 2.70
N THR A 79 15.32 20.64 1.74
CA THR A 79 15.51 20.06 0.39
C THR A 79 16.47 18.88 0.22
N GLN A 80 15.92 17.72 -0.15
CA GLN A 80 16.68 16.49 -0.37
C GLN A 80 17.30 16.41 -1.77
N ARG A 81 18.39 15.65 -1.87
CA ARG A 81 19.02 15.23 -3.12
C ARG A 81 19.07 13.69 -3.17
N GLN A 82 18.57 13.11 -4.25
CA GLN A 82 18.73 11.67 -4.52
C GLN A 82 20.16 11.41 -4.96
N THR A 83 20.87 10.49 -4.30
CA THR A 83 22.22 10.06 -4.71
C THR A 83 22.22 8.55 -4.95
N PHE A 84 22.74 8.15 -6.11
CA PHE A 84 22.92 6.74 -6.45
C PHE A 84 24.38 6.37 -6.20
N ASN A 85 24.63 5.40 -5.31
CA ASN A 85 25.88 4.63 -5.34
C ASN A 85 25.60 3.27 -6.00
N ALA A 86 26.65 2.56 -6.40
CA ALA A 86 26.57 1.34 -7.20
C ALA A 86 25.83 0.15 -6.53
N GLU A 87 25.52 0.23 -5.23
CA GLU A 87 25.02 -0.92 -4.46
C GLU A 87 23.81 -0.60 -3.57
N THR A 88 23.54 0.68 -3.26
CA THR A 88 22.41 1.11 -2.43
C THR A 88 21.89 2.49 -2.83
N GLU A 89 20.56 2.65 -2.80
CA GLU A 89 19.89 3.94 -2.95
C GLU A 89 20.08 4.77 -1.66
N HIS A 90 20.69 5.95 -1.77
CA HIS A 90 20.89 6.87 -0.65
C HIS A 90 20.16 8.19 -0.90
N TRP A 91 19.49 8.70 0.14
CA TRP A 91 18.80 9.99 0.10
C TRP A 91 19.45 10.92 1.12
N GLU A 92 19.97 12.07 0.65
CA GLU A 92 20.61 13.08 1.50
C GLU A 92 19.60 14.18 1.88
N GLY A 93 19.51 14.50 3.18
CA GLY A 93 18.52 15.44 3.76
C GLY A 93 17.17 14.77 4.02
N GLY A 94 16.40 15.24 5.02
CA GLY A 94 15.11 14.63 5.44
C GLY A 94 15.22 13.21 6.02
N VAL A 95 14.18 12.71 6.70
CA VAL A 95 14.14 11.33 7.21
C VAL A 95 13.15 10.55 6.35
N PHE A 96 13.55 9.56 5.56
CA PHE A 96 12.57 8.67 4.93
C PHE A 96 12.32 7.50 5.86
N LYS A 97 11.06 7.30 6.27
CA LYS A 97 10.68 6.03 6.89
C LYS A 97 10.30 5.09 5.77
N ALA A 98 11.26 4.23 5.42
CA ALA A 98 11.06 3.13 4.50
C ALA A 98 10.56 1.89 5.26
N PHE A 99 9.77 1.08 4.57
CA PHE A 99 9.29 -0.20 5.06
C PHE A 99 9.64 -1.29 4.06
N THR A 100 10.32 -2.33 4.54
CA THR A 100 10.30 -3.62 3.87
C THR A 100 8.89 -4.23 3.96
N THR A 101 8.66 -5.31 3.20
CA THR A 101 7.40 -6.07 3.26
C THR A 101 7.09 -6.58 4.68
N GLU A 102 8.11 -7.03 5.40
CA GLU A 102 8.03 -7.52 6.78
C GLU A 102 7.72 -6.40 7.75
N GLN A 103 8.43 -5.27 7.61
CA GLN A 103 8.24 -4.13 8.49
C GLN A 103 6.83 -3.56 8.37
N LEU A 104 6.28 -3.44 7.16
CA LEU A 104 4.91 -2.96 6.99
C LEU A 104 3.88 -3.97 7.52
N ALA A 105 4.07 -5.27 7.30
CA ALA A 105 3.15 -6.29 7.80
C ALA A 105 3.09 -6.27 9.34
N GLU A 106 4.25 -6.12 9.98
CA GLU A 106 4.34 -5.97 11.43
C GLU A 106 3.75 -4.63 11.91
N ASP A 107 3.95 -3.54 11.17
CA ASP A 107 3.37 -2.23 11.45
C ASP A 107 1.84 -2.31 11.48
N LEU A 108 1.20 -2.94 10.49
CA LEU A 108 -0.26 -3.14 10.47
C LEU A 108 -0.75 -4.00 11.64
N ARG A 109 -0.01 -5.07 11.99
CA ARG A 109 -0.34 -5.92 13.14
C ARG A 109 -0.30 -5.12 14.45
N LEU A 110 0.74 -4.31 14.63
CA LEU A 110 0.89 -3.46 15.82
C LEU A 110 -0.17 -2.35 15.88
N GLU A 111 -0.61 -1.85 14.73
CA GLU A 111 -1.74 -0.90 14.67
C GLU A 111 -3.10 -1.56 14.89
N GLY A 112 -3.14 -2.89 15.08
CA GLY A 112 -4.34 -3.63 15.42
C GLY A 112 -5.18 -4.07 14.24
N LEU A 113 -4.60 -4.25 13.04
CA LEU A 113 -5.35 -4.80 11.91
C LEU A 113 -5.99 -6.16 12.31
N PRO A 114 -7.31 -6.33 12.16
CA PRO A 114 -7.97 -7.59 12.51
C PRO A 114 -7.41 -8.77 11.71
N LEU A 115 -7.17 -9.91 12.37
CA LEU A 115 -6.55 -11.09 11.72
C LEU A 115 -7.37 -11.68 10.56
N ASN A 116 -8.66 -11.37 10.51
CA ASN A 116 -9.58 -11.78 9.44
C ASN A 116 -9.85 -10.66 8.42
N PHE A 117 -9.11 -9.55 8.45
CA PHE A 117 -9.25 -8.46 7.49
C PHE A 117 -8.90 -8.90 6.07
N MET A 118 -9.71 -8.46 5.09
CA MET A 118 -9.69 -9.01 3.74
C MET A 118 -9.05 -8.09 2.70
N ASP A 119 -9.52 -6.84 2.51
CA ASP A 119 -9.14 -6.02 1.35
C ASP A 119 -8.11 -4.94 1.71
N VAL A 120 -6.83 -5.22 1.42
CA VAL A 120 -5.74 -4.24 1.56
C VAL A 120 -5.32 -3.74 0.18
N ARG A 121 -5.23 -2.42 0.01
CA ARG A 121 -4.79 -1.79 -1.25
C ARG A 121 -3.61 -0.88 -1.01
N VAL A 122 -2.50 -1.13 -1.68
CA VAL A 122 -1.26 -0.33 -1.54
C VAL A 122 -1.25 0.74 -2.62
N LEU A 123 -1.62 1.96 -2.22
CA LEU A 123 -1.60 3.14 -3.08
C LEU A 123 -0.20 3.77 -3.04
N ALA A 124 0.75 3.13 -3.73
CA ALA A 124 2.16 3.55 -3.83
C ALA A 124 2.71 3.34 -5.24
N CYS A 125 3.50 4.30 -5.74
CA CYS A 125 4.08 4.27 -7.09
C CYS A 125 4.94 3.03 -7.32
N GLY A 126 4.66 2.29 -8.40
CA GLY A 126 5.43 1.11 -8.79
C GLY A 126 5.27 -0.12 -7.89
N GLY A 127 4.32 -0.12 -6.95
CA GLY A 127 4.10 -1.27 -6.06
C GLY A 127 3.76 -2.57 -6.82
N GLY A 128 3.13 -2.45 -7.99
CA GLY A 128 2.77 -3.56 -8.88
C GLY A 128 3.82 -3.92 -9.95
N TYR A 129 4.96 -3.24 -10.01
CA TYR A 129 5.98 -3.54 -11.03
C TYR A 129 6.75 -4.82 -10.71
N ALA A 130 6.85 -5.70 -11.71
CA ALA A 130 7.69 -6.90 -11.68
C ALA A 130 9.03 -6.63 -12.38
N GLY A 131 10.09 -7.27 -11.91
CA GLY A 131 11.40 -7.29 -12.56
C GLY A 131 12.01 -8.67 -12.40
N THR A 132 13.24 -8.73 -11.89
CA THR A 132 13.86 -10.00 -11.45
C THR A 132 13.11 -10.60 -10.26
N LEU A 133 12.52 -9.74 -9.42
CA LEU A 133 11.70 -10.12 -8.29
C LEU A 133 10.21 -10.00 -8.65
N SER A 134 9.39 -10.84 -8.02
CA SER A 134 7.92 -10.67 -8.03
C SER A 134 7.55 -9.28 -7.51
N PRO A 135 6.44 -8.66 -7.98
CA PRO A 135 5.98 -7.35 -7.52
C PRO A 135 5.98 -7.17 -6.00
N TRP A 136 6.30 -5.96 -5.54
CA TRP A 136 6.41 -5.66 -4.12
C TRP A 136 5.14 -6.04 -3.36
N VAL A 137 3.97 -5.72 -3.92
CA VAL A 137 2.67 -6.08 -3.31
C VAL A 137 2.42 -7.57 -3.20
N GLY A 138 2.94 -8.38 -4.13
CA GLY A 138 2.84 -9.83 -4.05
C GLY A 138 3.71 -10.39 -2.93
N ARG A 139 4.94 -9.87 -2.80
CA ARG A 139 5.82 -10.24 -1.68
C ARG A 139 5.26 -9.76 -0.34
N PHE A 140 4.63 -8.58 -0.31
CA PHE A 140 3.94 -8.06 0.86
C PHE A 140 2.76 -8.94 1.28
N CYS A 141 1.93 -9.37 0.32
CA CYS A 141 0.85 -10.34 0.55
C CYS A 141 1.36 -11.60 1.24
N THR A 142 2.46 -12.17 0.77
CA THR A 142 3.10 -13.36 1.37
C THR A 142 3.56 -13.13 2.83
N LYS A 143 3.97 -11.91 3.19
CA LYS A 143 4.35 -11.60 4.57
C LYS A 143 3.14 -11.37 5.45
N LEU A 144 2.15 -10.64 4.95
CA LEU A 144 0.90 -10.36 5.68
C LEU A 144 0.08 -11.63 5.91
N SER A 145 0.10 -12.58 4.97
CA SER A 145 -0.62 -13.86 5.06
C SER A 145 -0.10 -14.80 6.15
N ARG A 146 1.05 -14.50 6.76
CA ARG A 146 1.56 -15.25 7.93
C ARG A 146 0.69 -15.05 9.17
N THR A 147 -0.06 -13.95 9.21
CA THR A 147 -0.96 -13.60 10.32
C THR A 147 -2.40 -13.40 9.85
N HIS A 148 -2.63 -13.01 8.59
CA HIS A 148 -3.96 -12.72 8.05
C HIS A 148 -4.38 -13.76 7.01
N VAL A 149 -5.28 -14.66 7.40
CA VAL A 149 -5.57 -15.89 6.65
C VAL A 149 -6.26 -15.64 5.31
N PHE A 150 -7.12 -14.62 5.21
CA PHE A 150 -7.98 -14.36 4.03
C PHE A 150 -7.63 -13.08 3.28
N VAL A 151 -6.42 -12.56 3.48
CA VAL A 151 -6.06 -11.25 2.95
C VAL A 151 -5.87 -11.26 1.43
N GLU A 152 -6.39 -10.23 0.78
CA GLU A 152 -6.12 -9.82 -0.58
C GLU A 152 -5.34 -8.50 -0.53
N VAL A 153 -4.26 -8.43 -1.32
CA VAL A 153 -3.42 -7.24 -1.45
C VAL A 153 -3.44 -6.78 -2.91
N THR A 154 -3.95 -5.58 -3.12
CA THR A 154 -3.94 -4.91 -4.44
C THR A 154 -2.79 -3.90 -4.51
N GLY A 155 -2.02 -3.91 -5.59
CA GLY A 155 -1.09 -2.83 -5.95
C GLY A 155 -1.35 -2.31 -7.35
N TYR A 156 -0.73 -1.20 -7.70
CA TYR A 156 -0.96 -0.54 -9.00
C TYR A 156 0.31 -0.51 -9.87
N GLN A 157 0.13 -0.79 -11.16
CA GLN A 157 1.20 -0.81 -12.16
C GLN A 157 1.38 0.57 -12.80
N GLY A 158 2.09 1.46 -12.11
CA GLY A 158 2.38 2.81 -12.60
C GLY A 158 2.72 3.81 -11.51
N PHE A 159 2.79 5.08 -11.89
CA PHE A 159 2.87 6.19 -10.94
C PHE A 159 1.45 6.61 -10.54
N VAL A 160 1.17 6.66 -9.24
CA VAL A 160 -0.13 7.13 -8.76
C VAL A 160 -0.16 8.65 -8.83
N HIS A 161 -1.07 9.18 -9.63
CA HIS A 161 -1.35 10.61 -9.74
C HIS A 161 -2.61 10.97 -8.98
N ILE A 162 -2.48 11.97 -8.10
CA ILE A 162 -3.58 12.48 -7.29
C ILE A 162 -3.82 13.92 -7.70
N SER A 163 -5.06 14.20 -8.08
CA SER A 163 -5.55 15.52 -8.46
C SER A 163 -6.93 15.73 -7.84
N PRO A 164 -7.44 16.97 -7.75
CA PRO A 164 -8.76 17.23 -7.19
C PRO A 164 -9.84 16.39 -7.90
N GLY A 165 -10.46 15.46 -7.16
CA GLY A 165 -11.54 14.60 -7.65
C GLY A 165 -11.11 13.44 -8.56
N SER A 166 -9.81 13.17 -8.69
CA SER A 166 -9.33 12.08 -9.55
C SER A 166 -8.02 11.47 -9.04
N ILE A 167 -8.00 10.13 -8.97
CA ILE A 167 -6.81 9.32 -8.76
C ILE A 167 -6.63 8.46 -10.01
N ARG A 168 -5.45 8.55 -10.64
CA ARG A 168 -5.12 7.79 -11.86
C ARG A 168 -3.75 7.15 -11.75
N VAL A 169 -3.52 6.16 -12.59
CA VAL A 169 -2.21 5.52 -12.75
C VAL A 169 -1.61 6.00 -14.06
N GLU A 170 -0.51 6.74 -13.96
CA GLU A 170 0.32 7.09 -15.12
C GLU A 170 1.20 5.90 -15.48
N ASP A 171 1.01 5.42 -16.69
CA ASP A 171 1.83 4.39 -17.33
C ASP A 171 2.75 5.06 -18.34
N LYS A 172 4.05 4.86 -18.16
CA LYS A 172 5.12 5.39 -19.01
C LYS A 172 5.68 4.33 -19.98
N SER A 173 5.09 3.14 -20.02
CA SER A 173 5.47 2.13 -20.99
C SER A 173 5.14 2.61 -22.40
N GLY A 174 6.12 2.54 -23.31
CA GLY A 174 5.93 2.92 -24.72
C GLY A 174 6.19 4.39 -25.08
N GLY A 175 6.83 5.19 -24.21
CA GLY A 175 7.33 6.53 -24.58
C GLY A 175 6.26 7.63 -24.64
N SER A 176 5.01 7.34 -24.27
CA SER A 176 3.94 8.33 -24.07
C SER A 176 3.32 8.16 -22.69
N ASN A 177 2.95 9.28 -22.05
CA ASN A 177 2.30 9.24 -20.74
C ASN A 177 0.80 8.97 -20.94
N THR A 178 0.35 7.78 -20.56
CA THR A 178 -1.07 7.42 -20.57
C THR A 178 -1.60 7.32 -19.15
N PHE A 179 -2.84 7.76 -18.92
CA PHE A 179 -3.47 7.75 -17.61
C PHE A 179 -4.64 6.79 -17.59
N HIS A 180 -4.62 5.88 -16.62
CA HIS A 180 -5.59 4.79 -16.47
C HIS A 180 -6.30 4.92 -15.11
N SER A 181 -7.46 4.28 -14.98
CA SER A 181 -8.11 4.10 -13.68
C SER A 181 -7.26 3.21 -12.75
N LEU A 182 -7.59 3.21 -11.46
CA LEU A 182 -6.94 2.31 -10.50
C LEU A 182 -7.19 0.83 -10.86
N GLU A 183 -8.40 0.52 -11.27
CA GLU A 183 -8.87 -0.83 -11.60
C GLU A 183 -8.16 -1.38 -12.85
N GLU A 184 -7.96 -0.55 -13.88
CA GLU A 184 -7.27 -0.94 -15.11
C GLU A 184 -5.81 -1.35 -14.90
N LYS A 185 -5.17 -0.81 -13.85
CA LYS A 185 -3.77 -1.09 -13.49
C LYS A 185 -3.63 -1.84 -12.17
N ALA A 186 -4.72 -2.41 -11.66
CA ALA A 186 -4.73 -3.17 -10.42
C ALA A 186 -4.12 -4.56 -10.61
N LEU A 187 -3.23 -4.92 -9.69
CA LEU A 187 -2.65 -6.25 -9.57
C LEU A 187 -2.99 -6.81 -8.19
N VAL A 188 -3.77 -7.89 -8.17
CA VAL A 188 -4.33 -8.48 -6.94
C VAL A 188 -3.61 -9.77 -6.60
N TYR A 189 -3.13 -9.86 -5.36
CA TYR A 189 -2.58 -11.07 -4.76
C TYR A 189 -3.46 -11.54 -3.63
N ARG A 190 -3.60 -12.85 -3.47
CA ARG A 190 -4.43 -13.48 -2.45
C ARG A 190 -3.57 -14.40 -1.61
N SER A 191 -3.87 -14.48 -0.31
CA SER A 191 -3.37 -15.58 0.50
C SER A 191 -3.85 -16.94 -0.06
N GLY A 192 -3.12 -18.03 0.21
CA GLY A 192 -3.47 -19.36 -0.33
C GLY A 192 -4.90 -19.81 0.01
N PHE A 193 -5.42 -19.45 1.20
CA PHE A 193 -6.81 -19.72 1.56
C PHE A 193 -7.81 -18.83 0.83
N ALA A 194 -7.52 -17.54 0.62
CA ALA A 194 -8.38 -16.66 -0.17
C ALA A 194 -8.45 -17.12 -1.63
N GLN A 195 -7.34 -17.60 -2.19
CA GLN A 195 -7.31 -18.17 -3.54
C GLN A 195 -8.20 -19.43 -3.66
N LEU A 196 -8.08 -20.38 -2.72
CA LEU A 196 -8.92 -21.59 -2.69
C LEU A 196 -10.42 -21.28 -2.54
N SER A 197 -10.79 -20.29 -1.74
CA SER A 197 -12.19 -19.87 -1.57
C SER A 197 -12.75 -19.23 -2.85
N ALA A 198 -11.96 -18.39 -3.53
CA ALA A 198 -12.36 -17.76 -4.79
C ALA A 198 -12.55 -18.80 -5.91
N ASP A 199 -11.66 -19.78 -6.00
CA ASP A 199 -11.70 -20.83 -7.03
C ASP A 199 -12.88 -21.79 -6.81
N ARG A 200 -13.21 -22.12 -5.55
CA ARG A 200 -14.42 -22.91 -5.23
C ARG A 200 -15.72 -22.18 -5.57
N GLY A 201 -15.75 -20.85 -5.42
CA GLY A 201 -16.89 -20.02 -5.84
C GLY A 201 -17.11 -19.98 -7.36
N ARG A 202 -16.09 -20.28 -8.17
CA ARG A 202 -16.19 -20.41 -9.64
C ARG A 202 -16.50 -21.83 -10.11
N SER A 203 -16.26 -22.85 -9.28
CA SER A 203 -16.41 -24.26 -9.66
C SER A 203 -17.85 -24.81 -9.53
N SER A 204 -18.85 -24.01 -9.16
CA SER A 204 -20.26 -24.47 -9.03
C SER A 204 -21.14 -24.23 -10.26
N LEU A 205 -20.59 -23.85 -11.41
CA LEU A 205 -21.35 -23.58 -12.65
C LEU A 205 -20.89 -24.35 -13.89
N VAL A 206 -20.26 -25.53 -13.72
CA VAL A 206 -20.03 -26.44 -14.85
C VAL A 206 -20.63 -27.81 -14.53
N GLY A 207 -21.89 -27.97 -14.96
CA GLY A 207 -22.42 -29.19 -15.57
C GLY A 207 -22.64 -30.43 -14.70
N VAL A 208 -23.89 -30.60 -14.26
CA VAL A 208 -24.62 -31.87 -14.51
C VAL A 208 -25.33 -31.72 -15.84
#